data_AF-A0A958L9E0-F1
#
_entry.id   AF-A0A958L9E0-F1
#
_cell.length_a   1.000
_cell.length_b   1.000
_cell.length_c   1.000
_cell.angle_alpha   90.00
_cell.angle_beta   90.00
_cell.angle_gamma   90.00
#
_symmetry.space_group_name_H-M   'P 1'
#
loop_
_entity.id
_entity.type
_entity.pdbx_description
1 polymer ?
#
loop_
_entity_poly.entity_id
_entity_poly.type
_entity_poly.pdbx_seq_one_letter_code
_entity_poly.pdbx_strand_id
1 'polypeptide(L)' 'MSLKEFDDLSEKVMAKAPDRVYMKPKVVDGGTPMERKKMYLKCPTGYLVELKGYQ' A
#
# COMPACT_ATOMS: atom_id res chain seq x y z
N MET A 1 -9.91 3.27 1.01
CA MET A 1 -9.35 4.54 0.51
C MET A 1 -9.32 4.48 -1.01
N SER A 2 -9.42 5.62 -1.67
CA SER A 2 -9.27 5.76 -3.11
C SER A 2 -7.84 5.47 -3.56
N LEU A 3 -7.64 5.21 -4.87
CA LEU A 3 -6.29 5.04 -5.44
C LEU A 3 -5.40 6.26 -5.21
N LYS A 4 -5.95 7.47 -5.31
CA LYS A 4 -5.20 8.71 -5.09
C LYS A 4 -4.73 8.85 -3.64
N GLU A 5 -5.62 8.63 -2.68
CA GLU A 5 -5.25 8.66 -1.25
C GLU A 5 -4.22 7.59 -0.91
N PHE A 6 -4.32 6.43 -1.54
CA PHE A 6 -3.34 5.36 -1.38
C PHE A 6 -1.97 5.78 -1.92
N ASP A 7 -1.90 6.36 -3.12
CA ASP A 7 -0.65 6.81 -3.72
C ASP A 7 0.02 7.86 -2.81
N ASP A 8 -0.72 8.90 -2.41
CA ASP A 8 -0.23 9.95 -1.51
C ASP A 8 0.29 9.39 -0.16
N LEU A 9 -0.42 8.42 0.41
CA LEU A 9 -0.01 7.77 1.67
C LEU A 9 1.23 6.90 1.46
N SER A 10 1.26 6.12 0.38
CA SER A 10 2.33 5.17 0.10
C SER A 10 3.67 5.88 -0.14
N GLU A 11 3.66 7.02 -0.85
CA GLU A 11 4.83 7.86 -1.04
C GLU A 11 5.36 8.40 0.29
N LYS A 12 4.48 8.92 1.15
CA LYS A 12 4.85 9.41 2.49
C LYS A 12 5.45 8.30 3.36
N VAL A 13 4.89 7.09 3.29
CA VAL A 13 5.39 5.94 4.05
C VAL A 13 6.76 5.50 3.53
N MET A 14 6.94 5.40 2.21
CA MET A 14 8.24 5.05 1.62
C MET A 14 9.31 6.11 1.89
N ALA A 15 8.94 7.39 1.99
CA ALA A 15 9.86 8.47 2.31
C ALA A 15 10.25 8.52 3.79
N LYS A 16 9.31 8.27 4.72
CA LYS A 16 9.55 8.41 6.17
C LYS A 16 10.01 7.13 6.86
N ALA A 17 9.56 5.96 6.40
CA ALA A 17 9.79 4.69 7.08
C ALA A 17 9.95 3.53 6.08
N PRO A 18 10.93 3.59 5.16
CA PRO A 18 11.15 2.55 4.15
C PRO A 18 11.48 1.18 4.76
N ASP A 19 12.11 1.15 5.94
CA ASP A 19 12.44 -0.06 6.70
C ASP A 19 11.20 -0.81 7.19
N ARG A 20 10.08 -0.11 7.34
CA ARG A 20 8.78 -0.67 7.72
C ARG A 20 8.00 -1.21 6.54
N VAL A 21 8.47 -1.03 5.31
CA VAL A 21 7.81 -1.56 4.11
C VAL A 21 8.22 -3.03 3.91
N TYR A 22 7.28 -3.95 4.09
CA TYR A 22 7.49 -5.36 3.76
C TYR A 22 7.33 -5.60 2.26
N MET A 23 6.31 -4.98 1.65
CA MET A 23 6.06 -5.05 0.22
C MET A 23 5.71 -3.65 -0.28
N LYS A 24 6.45 -3.19 -1.31
CA LYS A 24 6.16 -1.93 -2.00
C LYS A 24 4.76 -1.93 -2.63
N PRO A 25 4.18 -0.76 -2.90
CA PRO A 25 2.93 -0.63 -3.66
C PRO A 25 2.93 -1.48 -4.94
N LYS A 26 1.86 -2.24 -5.13
CA LYS A 26 1.66 -3.08 -6.31
C LYS A 26 0.21 -2.97 -6.78
N VAL A 27 0.03 -2.83 -8.10
CA VAL A 27 -1.28 -2.92 -8.75
C VAL A 27 -1.73 -4.38 -8.80
N VAL A 28 -2.99 -4.60 -8.52
CA VAL A 28 -3.67 -5.89 -8.53
C VAL A 28 -4.93 -5.74 -9.37
N ASP A 29 -5.22 -6.74 -10.19
CA ASP A 29 -6.40 -6.75 -11.07
C ASP A 29 -6.44 -5.53 -12.01
N GLY A 30 -5.27 -5.08 -12.48
CA GLY A 30 -5.11 -3.88 -13.29
C GLY A 30 -5.91 -3.92 -14.61
N GLY A 31 -6.52 -2.79 -14.97
CA GLY A 31 -7.38 -2.66 -16.15
C GLY A 31 -8.77 -3.29 -16.00
N THR A 32 -9.14 -3.76 -14.81
CA THR A 32 -10.47 -4.32 -14.52
C THR A 32 -11.26 -3.38 -13.60
N PRO A 33 -12.60 -3.51 -13.53
CA PRO A 33 -13.41 -2.80 -12.54
C PRO A 33 -13.03 -3.10 -11.07
N MET A 34 -12.21 -4.13 -10.84
CA MET A 34 -11.73 -4.54 -9.52
C MET A 34 -10.29 -4.09 -9.25
N GLU A 35 -9.75 -3.20 -10.09
CA GLU A 35 -8.40 -2.66 -9.94
C GLU A 35 -8.21 -2.08 -8.55
N ARG A 36 -7.14 -2.52 -7.91
CA ARG A 36 -6.72 -2.02 -6.60
C ARG A 36 -5.21 -1.95 -6.51
N LYS A 37 -4.72 -1.06 -5.67
CA LYS A 37 -3.32 -1.07 -5.25
C LYS A 37 -3.22 -1.61 -3.84
N LYS A 38 -2.15 -2.34 -3.55
CA LYS A 38 -1.88 -2.80 -2.18
C LYS A 38 -0.41 -2.69 -1.81
N MET A 39 -0.14 -2.56 -0.52
CA MET A 39 1.20 -2.65 0.06
C MET A 39 1.12 -3.33 1.43
N TYR A 40 2.25 -3.84 1.92
CA TYR A 40 2.35 -4.44 3.25
C TYR A 40 3.38 -3.72 4.10
N LEU A 41 3.03 -3.47 5.35
CA LEU A 41 3.87 -2.86 6.36
C LEU A 41 4.21 -3.85 7.47
N LYS A 42 5.44 -3.78 7.98
CA LYS A 42 5.90 -4.48 9.18
C LYS A 42 5.51 -3.66 10.42
N CYS A 43 4.66 -4.23 11.27
CA CYS A 43 4.42 -3.66 12.58
C CYS A 43 5.50 -4.13 13.59
N PRO A 44 5.87 -3.29 14.58
CA PRO A 44 6.79 -3.68 15.66
C PRO A 44 6.32 -4.93 16.43
N THR A 45 5.02 -5.18 16.44
CA THR A 45 4.38 -6.33 17.08
C THR A 45 4.56 -7.65 16.31
N GLY A 46 5.22 -7.63 15.15
CA GLY A 46 5.45 -8.81 14.31
C GLY A 46 4.36 -9.10 13.28
N TYR A 47 3.22 -8.39 13.35
CA TYR A 47 2.14 -8.51 12.36
C TYR A 47 2.46 -7.74 11.07
N LEU A 48 1.84 -8.20 9.97
CA LEU A 48 1.80 -7.47 8.71
C LEU A 48 0.48 -6.71 8.60
N VAL A 49 0.56 -5.43 8.26
CA VAL A 49 -0.62 -4.61 7.95
C VAL A 49 -0.72 -4.46 6.44
N GLU A 50 -1.87 -4.86 5.89
CA GLU A 50 -2.20 -4.63 4.49
C GLU A 50 -2.89 -3.28 4.32
N LEU A 51 -2.36 -2.44 3.44
CA LEU A 51 -3.04 -1.24 2.97
C LEU A 51 -3.56 -1.49 1.56
N LYS A 52 -4.81 -1.09 1.29
CA LYS A 52 -5.45 -1.21 -0.03
C LYS A 52 -6.07 0.10 -0.46
N GLY A 53 -5.76 0.52 -1.68
CA GLY A 53 -6.48 1.56 -2.41
C GLY A 53 -7.37 0.92 -3.47
N TYR A 54 -8.61 1.38 -3.58
CA TYR A 54 -9.59 0.92 -4.57
C TYR A 54 -9.93 2.04 -5.55
N GLN A 55 -10.34 1.65 -6.76
CA GLN A 55 -10.86 2.57 -7.77
C GLN A 55 -12.16 3.25 -7.32
#